data_AF-A0A9D6EM28-F1
#
_entry.id   AF-A0A9D6EM28-F1
#
_cell.length_a   1.000
_cell.length_b   1.000
_cell.length_c   1.000
_cell.angle_alpha   90.00
_cell.angle_beta   90.00
_cell.angle_gamma   90.00
#
_symmetry.space_group_name_H-M   'P 1'
#
loop_
_entity.id
_entity.type
_entity.pdbx_description
1 polymer ?
#
loop_
_entity_poly.entity_id
_entity_poly.type
_entity_poly.pdbx_seq_one_letter_code
_entity_poly.pdbx_strand_id
1 'polypeptide(L)'
;MTTVRLILLAIGVAFLGYLVVQVGPETLLASFQAISWRLLLIVWFPFALITVLDTLGWRYAFRRDLTSFPTLLAARLAGEAFNLTTPTASVGGEPVKAYLLRPRVPLGEGLASVIIAKTTVTLAQGAFLLVGIAVALAVLPPAAPLLKGMTGLAAVEAVALGG
;
A
#
# COMPACT_ATOMS: atom_id res chain seq x y z
N MET A 1 12.20 20.04 12.37
CA MET A 1 11.56 18.87 11.72
C MET A 1 12.24 18.45 10.41
N THR A 2 12.73 19.37 9.57
CA THR A 2 13.40 19.05 8.29
C THR A 2 14.70 18.26 8.45
N THR A 3 15.53 18.57 9.45
CA THR A 3 16.81 17.88 9.70
C THR A 3 16.62 16.41 10.06
N VAL A 4 15.62 16.08 10.91
CA VAL A 4 15.30 14.70 11.27
C VAL A 4 14.83 13.92 10.04
N ARG A 5 14.00 14.51 9.18
CA ARG A 5 13.58 13.88 7.90
C ARG A 5 14.77 13.58 7.01
N LEU A 6 15.72 14.52 6.88
CA LEU A 6 16.92 14.33 6.06
C LEU A 6 17.84 13.24 6.62
N ILE A 7 18.01 13.18 7.94
CA ILE A 7 18.80 12.13 8.61
C ILE A 7 18.15 10.75 8.37
N LEU A 8 16.84 10.63 8.59
CA LEU A 8 16.10 9.38 8.34
C LEU A 8 16.17 8.96 6.87
N LEU A 9 16.05 9.91 5.95
CA LEU A 9 16.21 9.66 4.51
C LEU A 9 17.63 9.15 4.19
N ALA A 10 18.67 9.80 4.74
CA ALA A 10 20.05 9.38 4.54
C ALA A 10 20.31 7.97 5.10
N ILE A 11 19.78 7.65 6.28
CA ILE A 11 19.86 6.31 6.87
C ILE A 11 19.16 5.30 5.96
N GLY A 12 17.95 5.61 5.48
CA GLY A 12 17.21 4.72 4.57
C GLY A 12 17.95 4.45 3.26
N VAL A 13 18.51 5.49 2.63
CA VAL A 13 19.31 5.36 1.40
C VAL A 13 20.59 4.57 1.65
N ALA A 14 21.29 4.84 2.76
CA ALA A 14 22.48 4.09 3.13
C ALA A 14 22.19 2.61 3.39
N PHE A 15 21.07 2.32 4.07
CA PHE A 15 20.62 0.95 4.31
C PHE A 15 20.23 0.23 3.01
N LEU A 16 19.53 0.91 2.09
CA LEU A 16 19.22 0.37 0.77
C LEU A 16 20.49 0.06 -0.03
N GLY A 17 21.46 0.98 -0.04
CA GLY A 17 22.75 0.76 -0.68
C GLY A 17 23.51 -0.42 -0.07
N TYR A 18 23.51 -0.53 1.26
CA TYR A 18 24.08 -1.67 1.97
C TYR A 18 23.43 -2.99 1.55
N LEU A 19 22.10 -3.06 1.46
CA LEU A 19 21.40 -4.27 1.00
C LEU A 19 21.75 -4.62 -0.45
N VAL A 20 21.87 -3.64 -1.34
CA VAL A 20 22.27 -3.88 -2.75
C VAL A 20 23.67 -4.47 -2.82
N VAL A 21 24.62 -3.94 -2.05
CA VAL A 21 25.99 -4.46 -1.99
C VAL A 21 26.03 -5.85 -1.35
N GLN A 22 25.24 -6.07 -0.30
CA GLN A 22 25.17 -7.35 0.40
C GLN A 22 24.58 -8.47 -0.49
N VAL A 23 23.56 -8.17 -1.29
CA VAL A 23 22.95 -9.13 -2.21
C VAL A 23 23.80 -9.34 -3.46
N GLY A 24 24.55 -8.33 -3.89
CA GLY A 24 25.35 -8.34 -5.11
C GLY A 24 24.56 -7.77 -6.31
N PRO A 25 25.02 -6.68 -6.95
CA PRO A 25 24.32 -6.09 -8.09
C PRO A 25 24.20 -7.06 -9.28
N GLU A 26 25.20 -7.91 -9.50
CA GLU A 26 25.18 -8.97 -10.50
C GLU A 26 24.06 -10.00 -10.25
N THR A 27 23.83 -10.38 -8.99
CA THR A 27 22.75 -11.31 -8.62
C THR A 27 21.38 -10.66 -8.82
N LEU A 28 21.25 -9.37 -8.51
CA LEU A 28 20.03 -8.62 -8.80
C LEU A 28 19.75 -8.57 -10.30
N LEU A 29 20.74 -8.20 -11.12
CA LEU A 29 20.60 -8.14 -12.58
C LEU A 29 20.27 -9.52 -13.17
N ALA A 30 20.94 -10.58 -12.73
CA ALA A 30 20.66 -11.94 -13.16
C ALA A 30 19.21 -12.35 -12.82
N SER A 31 18.71 -11.95 -11.64
CA SER A 31 17.32 -12.20 -11.23
C SER A 31 16.32 -11.45 -12.12
N PHE A 32 16.58 -10.18 -12.44
CA PHE A 32 15.76 -9.40 -13.38
C PHE A 32 15.76 -10.02 -14.79
N GLN A 33 16.91 -10.50 -15.26
CA GLN A 33 17.03 -11.17 -16.56
C GLN A 33 16.34 -12.54 -16.59
N ALA A 34 16.42 -13.32 -15.50
CA ALA A 34 15.77 -14.63 -15.39
C ALA A 34 14.23 -14.51 -15.44
N ILE A 35 13.68 -13.48 -14.79
CA ILE A 35 12.24 -13.22 -14.80
C ILE A 35 11.82 -12.54 -16.11
N SER A 36 12.67 -11.68 -16.69
CA SER A 36 12.47 -11.01 -17.97
C SER A 36 11.09 -10.33 -18.06
N TRP A 37 10.37 -10.51 -19.16
CA TRP A 37 9.03 -9.97 -19.41
C TRP A 37 7.97 -10.43 -18.40
N ARG A 38 8.18 -11.58 -17.73
CA ARG A 38 7.23 -12.10 -16.72
C ARG A 38 7.16 -11.18 -15.50
N LEU A 39 8.19 -10.37 -15.27
CA LEU A 39 8.21 -9.41 -14.17
C LEU A 39 7.09 -8.39 -14.35
N LEU A 40 6.85 -7.97 -15.59
CA LEU A 40 5.76 -7.06 -15.89
C LEU A 40 4.42 -7.68 -15.51
N LEU A 41 4.19 -8.96 -15.83
CA LEU A 41 2.97 -9.66 -15.41
C LEU A 41 2.88 -9.80 -13.88
N ILE A 42 3.98 -10.20 -13.22
CA ILE A 42 4.03 -10.39 -11.77
C ILE A 42 3.77 -9.09 -11.02
N VAL A 43 4.16 -7.93 -11.57
CA VAL A 43 3.91 -6.62 -10.94
C VAL A 43 2.54 -6.08 -11.35
N TRP A 44 2.22 -6.12 -12.64
CA TRP A 44 1.01 -5.52 -13.19
C TRP A 44 -0.25 -6.26 -12.75
N PHE A 45 -0.23 -7.60 -12.73
CA PHE A 45 -1.42 -8.38 -12.41
C PHE A 45 -1.89 -8.15 -10.97
N PRO A 46 -1.06 -8.27 -9.92
CA PRO A 46 -1.47 -7.95 -8.56
C PRO A 46 -1.87 -6.49 -8.41
N PHE A 47 -1.13 -5.56 -9.02
CA PHE A 47 -1.48 -4.14 -8.95
C PHE A 47 -2.86 -3.85 -9.55
N ALA A 48 -3.15 -4.39 -10.74
CA ALA A 48 -4.44 -4.25 -11.40
C ALA A 48 -5.57 -4.91 -10.60
N LEU A 49 -5.33 -6.13 -10.09
CA LEU A 49 -6.30 -6.86 -9.29
C LEU A 49 -6.64 -6.11 -7.99
N ILE A 50 -5.63 -5.69 -7.23
CA ILE A 50 -5.81 -4.92 -5.99
C ILE A 50 -6.55 -3.61 -6.30
N THR A 51 -6.15 -2.89 -7.34
CA THR A 51 -6.80 -1.63 -7.71
C THR A 51 -8.28 -1.83 -8.04
N VAL A 52 -8.63 -2.90 -8.76
CA VAL A 52 -10.02 -3.23 -9.10
C VAL A 52 -10.79 -3.61 -7.84
N LEU A 53 -10.27 -4.51 -7.01
CA LEU A 53 -10.93 -4.96 -5.78
C LEU A 53 -11.15 -3.81 -4.80
N ASP A 54 -10.14 -2.96 -4.61
CA ASP A 54 -10.27 -1.78 -3.76
C ASP A 54 -11.26 -0.76 -4.33
N THR A 55 -11.33 -0.62 -5.66
CA THR A 55 -12.33 0.26 -6.29
C THR A 55 -13.74 -0.28 -6.07
N LEU A 56 -13.92 -1.60 -6.15
CA LEU A 56 -15.18 -2.26 -5.81
C LEU A 56 -15.53 -2.03 -4.33
N GLY A 57 -14.58 -2.21 -3.42
CA GLY A 57 -14.74 -1.90 -2.00
C GLY A 57 -15.10 -0.43 -1.75
N TRP A 58 -14.43 0.49 -2.45
CA TRP A 58 -14.70 1.92 -2.34
C TRP A 58 -16.10 2.30 -2.84
N ARG A 59 -16.63 1.60 -3.86
CA ARG A 59 -18.02 1.81 -4.30
C ARG A 59 -19.02 1.61 -3.16
N TYR A 60 -18.78 0.64 -2.27
CA TYR A 60 -19.62 0.40 -1.09
C TYR A 60 -19.46 1.45 0.03
N ALA A 61 -18.42 2.29 -0.02
CA ALA A 61 -18.25 3.40 0.92
C ALA A 61 -19.19 4.58 0.62
N PHE A 62 -19.80 4.62 -0.57
CA PHE A 62 -20.82 5.61 -0.90
C PHE A 62 -22.21 5.13 -0.45
N ARG A 63 -22.98 6.01 0.20
CA ARG A 63 -24.34 5.69 0.67
C ARG A 63 -25.36 5.51 -0.46
N ARG A 64 -25.02 5.96 -1.68
CA ARG A 64 -25.83 5.89 -2.90
C ARG A 64 -24.92 5.60 -4.09
N ASP A 65 -25.45 4.89 -5.10
CA ASP A 65 -24.77 4.64 -6.38
C ASP A 65 -24.73 5.91 -7.24
N LEU A 66 -23.94 6.91 -6.81
CA LEU A 66 -23.87 8.23 -7.46
C LEU A 66 -22.92 8.26 -8.67
N THR A 67 -22.08 7.23 -8.84
CA THR A 67 -21.00 7.23 -9.84
C THR A 67 -20.77 5.85 -10.44
N SER A 68 -20.45 5.81 -11.74
CA SER A 68 -20.12 4.58 -12.44
C SER A 68 -18.74 4.03 -12.03
N PHE A 69 -18.60 2.70 -12.06
CA PHE A 69 -17.35 2.01 -11.73
C PHE A 69 -16.13 2.52 -12.52
N PRO A 70 -16.18 2.77 -13.84
CA PRO A 70 -15.03 3.30 -14.58
C PRO A 70 -14.58 4.68 -14.10
N THR A 71 -15.52 5.50 -13.64
CA THR A 71 -15.22 6.84 -13.10
C THR A 71 -14.50 6.73 -11.75
N LEU A 72 -14.95 5.82 -10.89
CA LEU A 72 -14.27 5.52 -9.62
C LEU A 72 -12.87 4.95 -9.86
N LEU A 73 -12.74 4.03 -10.81
CA LEU A 73 -11.46 3.42 -11.16
C LEU A 73 -10.45 4.47 -11.67
N ALA A 74 -10.89 5.35 -12.58
CA ALA A 74 -10.06 6.43 -13.10
C ALA A 74 -9.62 7.42 -12.00
N ALA A 75 -10.55 7.80 -11.12
CA ALA A 75 -10.24 8.66 -9.98
C ALA A 75 -9.25 8.00 -9.02
N ARG A 76 -9.40 6.69 -8.76
CA ARG A 76 -8.47 5.92 -7.92
C ARG A 76 -7.08 5.86 -8.53
N LEU A 77 -6.97 5.51 -9.82
CA LEU A 77 -5.70 5.45 -10.55
C LEU A 77 -4.98 6.81 -10.55
N ALA A 78 -5.71 7.89 -10.77
CA ALA A 78 -5.14 9.24 -10.71
C ALA A 78 -4.62 9.56 -9.30
N GLY A 79 -5.42 9.33 -8.26
CA GLY A 79 -4.96 9.54 -6.89
C GLY A 79 -3.78 8.65 -6.49
N GLU A 80 -3.74 7.42 -6.98
CA GLU A 80 -2.62 6.50 -6.72
C GLU A 80 -1.34 6.96 -7.41
N ALA A 81 -1.43 7.44 -8.65
CA ALA A 81 -0.31 8.05 -9.34
C ALA A 81 0.26 9.24 -8.55
N PHE A 82 -0.60 10.07 -7.95
CA PHE A 82 -0.16 11.14 -7.04
C PHE A 82 0.50 10.58 -5.78
N ASN A 83 -0.10 9.58 -5.12
CA ASN A 83 0.46 8.96 -3.91
C ASN A 83 1.85 8.34 -4.15
N LEU A 84 2.09 7.77 -5.33
CA LEU A 84 3.38 7.17 -5.68
C LEU A 84 4.44 8.20 -6.10
N THR A 85 4.04 9.35 -6.62
CA THR A 85 4.97 10.37 -7.14
C THR A 85 5.26 11.50 -6.17
N THR A 86 4.34 11.81 -5.25
CA THR A 86 4.54 12.89 -4.28
C THR A 86 5.18 12.40 -2.97
N PRO A 87 6.20 13.10 -2.44
CA PRO A 87 6.88 12.73 -1.18
C PRO A 87 6.05 13.14 0.05
N THR A 88 4.72 13.02 -0.02
CA THR A 88 3.76 13.43 1.01
C THR A 88 3.11 12.23 1.71
N ALA A 89 3.71 11.05 1.62
CA ALA A 89 3.35 9.83 2.38
C ALA A 89 1.87 9.40 2.21
N SER A 90 1.43 9.20 0.97
CA SER A 90 0.06 8.77 0.66
C SER A 90 -1.02 9.67 1.27
N VAL A 91 -0.77 10.98 1.36
CA VAL A 91 -1.76 11.99 1.79
C VAL A 91 -2.17 12.90 0.62
N GLY A 92 -1.37 12.92 -0.46
CA GLY A 92 -1.60 13.80 -1.61
C GLY A 92 -2.69 13.33 -2.57
N GLY A 93 -2.89 12.01 -2.70
CA GLY A 93 -3.79 11.40 -3.66
C GLY A 93 -5.26 11.36 -3.21
N GLU A 94 -5.51 11.37 -1.90
CA GLU A 94 -6.84 11.32 -1.32
C GLU A 94 -7.68 12.58 -1.64
N PRO A 95 -7.15 13.81 -1.50
CA PRO A 95 -7.82 15.01 -1.99
C PRO A 95 -8.06 14.99 -3.50
N VAL A 96 -7.13 14.42 -4.28
CA VAL A 96 -7.26 14.31 -5.73
C VAL A 96 -8.44 13.40 -6.10
N LYS A 97 -8.59 12.25 -5.42
CA LYS A 97 -9.73 11.34 -5.58
C LYS A 97 -11.05 12.08 -5.34
N ALA A 98 -11.17 12.81 -4.22
CA ALA A 98 -12.37 13.58 -3.90
C ALA A 98 -12.64 14.73 -4.89
N TYR A 99 -11.59 15.43 -5.31
CA TYR A 99 -11.69 16.53 -6.28
C TYR A 99 -12.17 16.04 -7.65
N LEU A 100 -11.63 14.92 -8.15
CA LEU A 100 -12.05 14.33 -9.43
C LEU A 100 -13.50 13.83 -9.41
N LEU A 101 -14.01 13.43 -8.24
CA LEU A 101 -15.40 13.01 -8.06
C LEU A 101 -16.37 14.16 -7.79
N ARG A 102 -15.89 15.37 -7.47
CA ARG A 102 -16.70 16.56 -7.20
C ARG A 102 -17.83 16.84 -8.19
N PRO A 103 -17.68 16.63 -9.52
CA PRO A 103 -18.77 16.89 -10.47
C PRO A 103 -19.98 15.96 -10.29
N ARG A 104 -19.82 14.84 -9.56
CA ARG A 104 -20.83 13.78 -9.43
C ARG A 104 -21.18 13.47 -7.98
N VAL A 105 -20.28 13.78 -7.04
CA VAL A 105 -20.46 13.55 -5.60
C VAL A 105 -20.12 14.83 -4.84
N PRO A 106 -20.95 15.26 -3.88
CA PRO A 106 -20.61 16.37 -2.99
C PRO A 106 -19.25 16.15 -2.32
N LEU A 107 -18.40 17.19 -2.26
CA LEU A 107 -17.03 17.07 -1.71
C LEU A 107 -16.99 16.46 -0.29
N GLY A 108 -17.95 16.81 0.57
CA GLY A 108 -18.04 16.25 1.92
C GLY A 108 -18.29 14.74 1.92
N GLU A 109 -19.17 14.25 1.05
CA GLU A 109 -19.42 12.81 0.87
C GLU A 109 -18.24 12.11 0.21
N GLY A 110 -17.60 12.75 -0.77
CA GLY A 110 -16.39 12.25 -1.42
C GLY A 110 -15.23 12.06 -0.44
N LEU A 111 -14.93 13.05 0.39
CA LEU A 111 -13.88 12.96 1.41
C LEU A 111 -14.22 11.91 2.48
N ALA A 112 -15.46 11.88 2.96
CA ALA A 112 -15.90 10.86 3.91
C ALA A 112 -15.74 9.44 3.34
N SER A 113 -16.12 9.22 2.08
CA SER A 113 -15.96 7.91 1.41
C SER A 113 -14.50 7.47 1.32
N VAL A 114 -13.57 8.41 1.07
CA VAL A 114 -12.13 8.11 0.96
C VAL A 114 -11.56 7.75 2.32
N ILE A 115 -11.98 8.43 3.39
CA ILE A 115 -11.60 8.11 4.76
C ILE A 115 -12.12 6.73 5.16
N ILE A 116 -13.39 6.44 4.88
CA ILE A 116 -13.99 5.12 5.14
C ILE A 116 -13.24 4.02 4.36
N ALA A 117 -12.95 4.25 3.08
CA ALA A 117 -12.19 3.29 2.28
C ALA A 117 -10.78 3.04 2.85
N LYS A 118 -10.05 4.09 3.22
CA LYS A 118 -8.70 3.97 3.76
C LYS A 118 -8.70 3.25 5.11
N THR A 119 -9.61 3.62 6.01
CA THR A 119 -9.77 2.95 7.32
C THR A 119 -10.15 1.47 7.15
N THR A 120 -11.03 1.16 6.19
CA THR A 120 -11.42 -0.22 5.90
C THR A 120 -10.24 -1.06 5.41
N VAL A 121 -9.44 -0.52 4.49
CA VAL A 121 -8.22 -1.18 4.00
C VAL A 121 -7.24 -1.42 5.14
N THR A 122 -7.01 -0.40 5.97
CA THR A 122 -6.09 -0.49 7.11
C THR A 122 -6.55 -1.53 8.13
N LEU A 123 -7.84 -1.59 8.45
CA LEU A 123 -8.39 -2.64 9.33
C LEU A 123 -8.27 -4.04 8.72
N ALA A 124 -8.53 -4.16 7.41
CA ALA A 124 -8.39 -5.42 6.69
C ALA A 124 -6.92 -5.90 6.67
N GLN A 125 -5.95 -5.00 6.50
CA GLN A 125 -4.52 -5.31 6.57
C GLN A 125 -4.13 -5.84 7.94
N GLY A 126 -4.53 -5.15 9.02
CA GLY A 126 -4.25 -5.61 10.38
C GLY A 126 -4.89 -6.97 10.68
N ALA A 127 -6.15 -7.17 10.28
CA ALA A 127 -6.82 -8.46 10.41
C ALA A 127 -6.10 -9.57 9.62
N PHE A 128 -5.69 -9.29 8.39
CA PHE A 128 -4.96 -10.22 7.54
C PHE A 128 -3.61 -10.61 8.17
N LEU A 129 -2.88 -9.64 8.72
CA LEU A 129 -1.62 -9.91 9.40
C LEU A 129 -1.80 -10.80 10.64
N LEU A 130 -2.83 -10.53 11.45
CA LEU A 130 -3.15 -11.34 12.63
C LEU A 130 -3.50 -12.79 12.26
N VAL A 131 -4.32 -12.97 11.22
CA VAL A 131 -4.65 -14.32 10.69
C VAL A 131 -3.38 -14.99 10.16
N GLY A 132 -2.54 -14.27 9.42
CA GLY A 132 -1.26 -14.77 8.91
C GLY A 132 -0.34 -15.25 10.03
N ILE A 133 -0.24 -14.51 11.13
CA ILE A 133 0.53 -14.91 12.32
C ILE A 133 -0.06 -16.16 12.96
N ALA A 134 -1.38 -16.23 13.14
CA ALA A 134 -2.04 -17.40 13.71
C ALA A 134 -1.78 -18.67 12.88
N VAL A 135 -1.86 -18.56 11.55
CA VAL A 135 -1.54 -19.66 10.63
C VAL A 135 -0.05 -20.00 10.69
N ALA A 136 0.84 -19.00 10.71
CA ALA A 136 2.27 -19.23 10.79
C ALA A 136 2.67 -19.96 12.09
N LEU A 137 2.05 -19.63 13.22
CA LEU A 137 2.24 -20.32 14.50
C LEU A 137 1.77 -21.78 14.46
N ALA A 138 0.71 -22.06 13.69
CA ALA A 138 0.18 -23.42 13.56
C ALA A 138 1.02 -24.31 12.62
N VAL A 139 1.72 -23.73 11.65
CA VAL A 139 2.40 -24.47 10.57
C VAL A 139 3.93 -24.48 10.70
N LEU A 140 4.54 -23.39 11.18
CA LEU A 140 6.00 -23.25 11.23
C LEU A 140 6.59 -23.63 12.59
N PRO A 141 7.86 -24.10 12.62
CA PRO A 141 8.60 -24.26 13.86
C PRO A 141 8.75 -22.92 14.60
N PRO A 142 8.68 -22.90 15.95
CA PRO A 142 8.77 -21.66 16.75
C PRO A 142 10.07 -20.86 16.53
N ALA A 143 11.15 -21.53 16.09
CA ALA A 143 12.44 -20.91 15.82
C ALA A 143 12.56 -20.27 14.43
N ALA A 144 11.53 -20.33 13.59
CA ALA A 144 11.57 -19.78 12.24
C ALA A 144 11.86 -18.25 12.27
N PRO A 145 12.91 -17.76 11.60
CA PRO A 145 13.22 -16.34 11.50
C PRO A 145 12.05 -15.50 10.95
N LEU A 146 11.24 -16.12 10.08
CA LEU A 146 10.03 -15.54 9.50
C LEU A 146 9.01 -15.13 10.58
N LEU A 147 8.81 -15.96 11.61
CA LEU A 147 7.85 -15.69 12.67
C LEU A 147 8.24 -14.44 13.47
N LYS A 148 9.54 -14.28 13.75
CA LYS A 148 10.08 -13.07 14.42
C LYS A 148 9.84 -11.81 13.59
N GLY A 149 10.04 -11.91 12.26
CA GLY A 149 9.76 -10.83 11.33
C GLY A 149 8.28 -10.43 11.32
N MET A 150 7.38 -11.42 11.23
CA MET A 150 5.93 -11.19 11.24
C MET A 150 5.45 -10.55 12.54
N THR A 151 5.92 -11.01 13.71
CA THR A 151 5.57 -10.41 15.01
C THR A 151 6.12 -9.00 15.17
N GLY A 152 7.33 -8.73 14.64
CA GLY A 152 7.91 -7.40 14.64
C GLY A 152 7.12 -6.41 13.79
N LEU A 153 6.70 -6.84 12.59
CA LEU A 153 5.85 -6.03 11.71
C LEU A 153 4.47 -5.76 12.34
N ALA A 154 3.87 -6.73 13.03
CA ALA A 154 2.61 -6.53 13.72
C ALA A 154 2.72 -5.52 14.87
N ALA A 155 3.84 -5.51 15.60
CA ALA A 155 4.09 -4.50 16.62
C ALA A 155 4.23 -3.09 16.00
N VAL A 156 4.94 -2.98 14.87
CA VAL A 156 5.06 -1.71 14.13
C VAL A 156 3.70 -1.24 13.63
N GLU A 157 2.88 -2.13 13.06
CA GLU A 157 1.53 -1.81 12.61
C GLU A 157 0.63 -1.36 13.78
N ALA A 158 0.67 -2.06 14.91
CA ALA A 158 -0.09 -1.66 16.11
C ALA A 158 0.30 -0.25 16.61
N VAL A 159 1.60 0.08 16.61
CA VAL A 159 2.09 1.42 16.97
C VAL A 159 1.65 2.45 15.93
N ALA A 160 1.70 2.12 14.64
CA ALA A 160 1.28 3.00 13.56
C ALA A 160 -0.24 3.28 13.55
N LEU A 161 -1.05 2.34 14.05
CA LEU A 161 -2.51 2.50 14.18
C LEU A 161 -2.93 3.24 15.45
N GLY A 162 -2.15 3.13 16.53
CA GLY A 162 -2.45 3.73 17.82
C GLY A 162 -1.85 5.13 18.05
N GLY A 163 -1.06 5.64 17.10
CA GLY A 163 -0.35 6.92 17.16
C GLY A 163 -1.05 8.07 16.43
#